data_AF-A0A5E6MH41-F1
#
_entry.id   AF-A0A5E6MH41-F1
#
_cell.length_a   1.000
_cell.length_b   1.000
_cell.length_c   1.000
_cell.angle_alpha   90.00
_cell.angle_beta   90.00
_cell.angle_gamma   90.00
#
_symmetry.space_group_name_H-M   'P 1'
#
loop_
_entity.id
_entity.type
_entity.pdbx_description
1 polymer ?
#
loop_
_entity_poly.entity_id
_entity_poly.type
_entity_poly.pdbx_seq_one_letter_code
_entity_poly.pdbx_strand_id
1 'polypeptide(L)'
;MTLVQSTSQERRAVQEDATFSHFHGFPETTLLESGKLPIAEIAKLAMREGQYTNPLYRVHRWFARRLGSQFRSILTGLSLSAAETSRFWDTLLGDVPLDGAVVLDPFVGGGTSLVEAMRCGAYVIGYDIDPVATFITRFELQAAACNPESGEIAELRGSIATQIAPFHRTKVKGREHEVLHHFWVERRTCRSCGTTFEIHPHFQLASSKEKRLQWAFCKACHEVYELPIERKEIHCRCGTRTRIRQGTLNRGKVGCPTCGNITGLADRGDSSTPPKWRLFAHEYIEQNPSGVTRHFKKATKEDCICYGKASRLLKEIEDSEGLFAPMREIPTDSRSDQRPIIHGFRRYRDLFNDRQLLHLTLLGKAIAAVAEPRVRRLLAMAFSEHLTTNCMYTAYAFGYPIFRRFLTILLIHQ
;
A
#
# COMPACT_ATOMS: atom_id res chain seq x y z
N MET A 1 17.02 13.51 9.57
CA MET A 1 17.35 13.47 11.00
C MET A 1 18.20 14.67 11.31
N THR A 2 17.59 15.73 11.82
CA THR A 2 18.29 16.87 12.42
C THR A 2 18.41 16.62 13.91
N LEU A 3 19.60 16.89 14.46
CA LEU A 3 20.10 16.62 15.81
C LEU A 3 19.30 17.20 17.00
N VAL A 4 18.06 17.64 16.80
CA VAL A 4 17.22 18.26 17.83
C VAL A 4 16.13 17.30 18.36
N GLN A 5 15.95 16.14 17.72
CA GLN A 5 14.97 15.12 18.16
C GLN A 5 15.56 14.03 19.06
N SER A 6 16.86 14.05 19.35
CA SER A 6 17.54 12.96 20.08
C SER A 6 17.59 13.15 21.60
N THR A 7 17.18 14.29 22.15
CA THR A 7 17.36 14.59 23.59
C THR A 7 16.12 14.44 24.46
N SER A 8 14.93 14.16 23.91
CA SER A 8 13.70 13.96 24.70
C SER A 8 13.16 12.51 24.67
N GLN A 9 13.84 11.58 24.03
CA GLN A 9 13.41 10.18 23.89
C GLN A 9 14.25 9.17 24.68
N GLU A 10 15.09 9.62 25.61
CA GLU A 10 15.72 8.69 26.56
C GLU A 10 14.73 8.31 27.67
N ARG A 11 14.13 7.13 27.49
CA ARG A 11 13.65 6.19 28.52
C ARG A 11 12.97 6.83 29.76
N ARG A 12 11.69 7.19 29.63
CA ARG A 12 10.74 6.93 30.72
C ARG A 12 10.37 5.46 30.68
N ALA A 13 11.24 4.63 31.28
CA ALA A 13 10.79 3.36 31.82
C ALA A 13 9.62 3.65 32.76
N VAL A 14 8.59 2.82 32.72
CA VAL A 14 7.46 2.90 33.64
C VAL A 14 8.01 2.64 35.04
N GLN A 15 8.43 3.72 35.72
CA GLN A 15 8.71 3.74 37.14
C GLN A 15 7.37 3.89 37.82
N GLU A 16 7.00 2.92 38.65
CA GLU A 16 5.72 2.84 39.38
C GLU A 16 5.55 3.90 40.48
N ASP A 17 6.44 4.89 40.56
CA ASP A 17 6.29 6.07 41.43
C ASP A 17 5.87 7.30 40.60
N ALA A 18 4.64 7.29 40.10
CA ALA A 18 4.04 8.47 39.48
C ALA A 18 3.28 9.28 40.55
N THR A 19 3.91 10.31 41.11
CA THR A 19 3.16 11.48 41.59
C THR A 19 2.28 11.95 40.44
N PHE A 20 0.96 11.77 40.52
CA PHE A 20 0.03 12.22 39.49
C PHE A 20 0.26 13.72 39.24
N SER A 21 0.80 14.06 38.07
CA SER A 21 0.84 15.44 37.61
C SER A 21 -0.60 15.94 37.55
N HIS A 22 -0.91 16.97 38.32
CA HIS A 22 -2.25 17.56 38.32
C HIS A 22 -2.34 18.57 37.19
N PHE A 23 -3.25 18.32 36.25
CA PHE A 23 -3.60 19.31 35.25
C PHE A 23 -4.27 20.52 35.93
N HIS A 24 -3.67 21.70 35.80
CA HIS A 24 -4.10 22.92 36.49
C HIS A 24 -5.26 23.65 35.79
N GLY A 25 -5.79 23.10 34.70
CA GLY A 25 -6.84 23.72 33.91
C GLY A 25 -6.30 24.69 32.86
N PHE A 26 -7.22 25.27 32.08
CA PHE A 26 -6.90 26.32 31.12
C PHE A 26 -7.11 27.71 31.74
N PRO A 27 -6.46 28.76 31.20
CA PRO A 27 -6.79 30.14 31.55
C PRO A 27 -8.29 30.45 31.33
N GLU A 28 -8.85 31.40 32.09
CA GLU A 28 -10.27 31.80 31.97
C GLU A 28 -10.64 32.30 30.56
N THR A 29 -9.70 32.91 29.85
CA THR A 29 -9.84 33.25 28.43
C THR A 29 -8.58 32.85 27.71
N THR A 30 -8.72 31.84 26.85
CA THR A 30 -7.59 31.28 26.12
C THR A 30 -7.17 32.16 24.94
N LEU A 31 -5.93 31.99 24.49
CA LEU A 31 -5.40 32.65 23.31
C LEU A 31 -6.22 32.26 22.07
N LEU A 32 -6.68 31.00 22.01
CA LEU A 32 -7.58 30.48 20.97
C LEU A 32 -8.89 31.27 20.93
N GLU A 33 -9.58 31.43 22.07
CA GLU A 33 -10.86 32.16 22.17
C GLU A 33 -10.69 33.65 21.89
N SER A 34 -9.55 34.23 22.26
CA SER A 34 -9.26 35.64 21.99
C SER A 34 -9.05 35.97 20.51
N GLY A 35 -8.93 34.96 19.63
CA GLY A 35 -8.69 35.14 18.20
C GLY A 35 -7.30 35.67 17.84
N LYS A 36 -6.35 35.65 18.79
CA LYS A 36 -4.99 36.20 18.61
C LYS A 36 -3.95 35.17 18.17
N LEU A 37 -4.39 33.99 17.71
CA LEU A 37 -3.47 32.99 17.15
C LEU A 37 -2.75 33.53 15.90
N PRO A 38 -1.45 33.23 15.71
CA PRO A 38 -0.72 33.62 14.51
C PRO A 38 -1.09 32.73 13.31
N ILE A 39 -2.32 32.86 12.80
CA ILE A 39 -2.91 31.98 11.79
C ILE A 39 -2.10 31.94 10.50
N ALA A 40 -1.57 33.08 10.03
CA ALA A 40 -0.83 33.15 8.78
C ALA A 40 0.48 32.34 8.85
N GLU A 41 1.16 32.39 9.99
CA GLU A 41 2.39 31.66 10.27
C GLU A 41 2.13 30.16 10.48
N ILE A 42 1.07 29.80 11.21
CA ILE A 42 0.61 28.42 11.36
C ILE A 42 0.30 27.82 9.99
N ALA A 43 -0.35 28.56 9.09
CA ALA A 43 -0.64 28.11 7.75
C ALA A 43 0.64 27.81 6.94
N LYS A 44 1.67 28.66 7.06
CA LYS A 44 2.98 28.41 6.42
C LYS A 44 3.65 27.15 6.95
N LEU A 45 3.58 26.90 8.26
CA LEU A 45 4.08 25.67 8.88
C LEU A 45 3.32 24.43 8.38
N ALA A 46 1.98 24.50 8.38
CA ALA A 46 1.12 23.43 7.89
C ALA A 46 1.39 23.10 6.41
N MET A 47 1.59 24.11 5.54
CA MET A 47 1.95 23.87 4.13
C MET A 47 3.27 23.11 3.98
N ARG A 48 4.27 23.40 4.82
CA ARG A 48 5.56 22.68 4.84
C ARG A 48 5.39 21.25 5.34
N GLU A 49 4.64 21.06 6.44
CA GLU A 49 4.34 19.73 6.96
C GLU A 49 3.55 18.88 5.94
N GLY A 50 2.62 19.48 5.21
CA GLY A 50 1.86 18.79 4.17
C GLY A 50 2.72 18.20 3.05
N GLN A 51 3.90 18.78 2.79
CA GLN A 51 4.88 18.24 1.84
C GLN A 51 5.74 17.12 2.45
N TYR A 52 6.01 17.19 3.75
CA TYR A 52 6.86 16.26 4.50
C TYR A 52 6.15 15.78 5.76
N THR A 53 5.07 15.03 5.57
CA THR A 53 4.24 14.57 6.67
C THR A 53 4.99 13.59 7.55
N ASN A 54 4.73 13.65 8.85
CA ASN A 54 5.30 12.74 9.84
C ASN A 54 5.10 11.28 9.38
N PRO A 55 6.15 10.44 9.35
CA PRO A 55 6.03 9.04 8.93
C PRO A 55 4.93 8.26 9.66
N LEU A 56 4.69 8.58 10.93
CA LEU A 56 3.60 7.99 11.72
C LEU A 56 2.24 8.18 11.03
N TYR A 57 1.98 9.36 10.47
CA TYR A 57 0.73 9.64 9.77
C TYR A 57 0.67 9.10 8.34
N ARG A 58 1.65 8.31 7.92
CA ARG A 58 1.72 7.66 6.62
C ARG A 58 1.70 6.13 6.70
N VAL A 59 1.58 5.59 7.92
CA VAL A 59 1.53 4.15 8.16
C VAL A 59 0.27 3.50 7.62
N HIS A 60 -0.81 4.27 7.47
CA HIS A 60 -1.99 3.87 6.72
C HIS A 60 -2.65 5.07 6.06
N ARG A 61 -3.24 4.89 4.88
CA ARG A 61 -3.98 5.98 4.23
C ARG A 61 -5.24 6.32 5.03
N TRP A 62 -5.43 7.60 5.35
CA TRP A 62 -6.68 8.17 5.85
C TRP A 62 -7.05 9.43 5.05
N PHE A 63 -8.33 9.60 4.74
CA PHE A 63 -8.81 10.76 3.97
C PHE A 63 -9.09 11.95 4.89
N ALA A 64 -8.93 13.17 4.38
CA ALA A 64 -9.19 14.41 5.10
C ALA A 64 -8.45 14.57 6.45
N ARG A 65 -7.32 13.87 6.63
CA ARG A 65 -6.48 13.99 7.83
C ARG A 65 -5.96 15.42 8.01
N ARG A 66 -6.11 15.97 9.22
CA ARG A 66 -5.52 17.26 9.62
C ARG A 66 -4.04 17.08 9.93
N LEU A 67 -3.26 18.15 9.81
CA LEU A 67 -1.82 18.11 10.05
C LEU A 67 -1.52 18.28 11.54
N GLY A 68 -0.41 17.69 12.00
CA GLY A 68 -0.04 17.69 13.41
C GLY A 68 0.20 19.11 13.92
N SER A 69 0.87 19.96 13.13
CA SER A 69 1.12 21.37 13.47
C SER A 69 -0.18 22.16 13.72
N GLN A 70 -1.23 21.88 12.95
CA GLN A 70 -2.52 22.55 13.10
C GLN A 70 -3.17 22.17 14.43
N PHE A 71 -3.21 20.88 14.76
CA PHE A 71 -3.83 20.44 16.00
C PHE A 71 -3.00 20.84 17.21
N ARG A 72 -1.67 20.70 17.15
CA ARG A 72 -0.77 21.18 18.20
C ARG A 72 -0.92 22.68 18.44
N SER A 73 -1.14 23.48 17.39
CA SER A 73 -1.43 24.92 17.53
C SER A 73 -2.74 25.21 18.27
N ILE A 74 -3.77 24.38 18.10
CA ILE A 74 -5.02 24.48 18.86
C ILE A 74 -4.74 24.20 20.34
N LEU A 75 -4.00 23.11 20.64
CA LEU A 75 -3.61 22.75 22.00
C LEU A 75 -2.77 23.86 22.67
N THR A 76 -1.80 24.42 21.96
CA THR A 76 -1.00 25.56 22.44
C THR A 76 -1.86 26.81 22.67
N GLY A 77 -2.81 27.08 21.78
CA GLY A 77 -3.75 28.19 21.93
C GLY A 77 -4.68 28.04 23.13
N LEU A 78 -5.05 26.82 23.49
CA LEU A 78 -5.83 26.52 24.70
C LEU A 78 -5.01 26.70 25.98
N SER A 79 -3.70 26.40 25.95
CA SER A 79 -2.83 26.45 27.13
C SER A 79 -2.32 27.86 27.50
N LEU A 80 -2.56 28.86 26.67
CA LEU A 80 -2.05 30.22 26.86
C LEU A 80 -3.20 31.21 26.99
N SER A 81 -3.01 32.30 27.72
CA SER A 81 -3.94 33.43 27.75
C SER A 81 -3.66 34.43 26.61
N ALA A 82 -4.58 35.36 26.38
CA ALA A 82 -4.41 36.42 25.38
C ALA A 82 -3.18 37.32 25.64
N ALA A 83 -2.74 37.46 26.89
CA ALA A 83 -1.56 38.24 27.27
C ALA A 83 -0.25 37.53 26.91
N GLU A 84 -0.29 36.21 26.70
CA GLU A 84 0.88 35.36 26.48
C GLU A 84 1.13 35.06 25.00
N THR A 85 0.57 35.86 24.09
CA THR A 85 0.68 35.70 22.63
C THR A 85 2.15 35.55 22.18
N SER A 86 3.09 36.29 22.80
CA SER A 86 4.51 36.21 22.48
C SER A 86 5.14 34.84 22.78
N ARG A 87 4.57 34.07 23.71
CA ARG A 87 5.05 32.73 24.11
C ARG A 87 4.55 31.61 23.19
N PHE A 88 3.68 31.92 22.22
CA PHE A 88 3.02 30.91 21.40
C PHE A 88 4.02 29.97 20.72
N TRP A 89 5.04 30.51 20.04
CA TRP A 89 6.00 29.69 19.30
C TRP A 89 6.90 28.88 20.21
N ASP A 90 7.34 29.45 21.33
CA ASP A 90 8.16 28.75 22.32
C ASP A 90 7.38 27.57 22.93
N THR A 91 6.09 27.77 23.21
CA THR A 91 5.21 26.73 23.76
C THR A 91 4.87 25.67 22.71
N LEU A 92 4.61 26.07 21.46
CA LEU A 92 4.33 25.14 20.35
C LEU A 92 5.52 24.23 20.06
N LEU A 93 6.73 24.80 20.00
CA LEU A 93 7.95 24.08 19.66
C LEU A 93 8.56 23.34 20.86
N GLY A 94 8.33 23.84 22.07
CA GLY A 94 8.69 23.20 23.33
C GLY A 94 7.53 22.41 23.92
N ASP A 95 7.29 22.61 25.22
CA ASP A 95 6.31 21.85 26.00
C ASP A 95 4.96 22.57 26.08
N VAL A 96 3.92 21.88 25.63
CA VAL A 96 2.52 22.31 25.82
C VAL A 96 2.04 21.67 27.13
N PRO A 97 1.60 22.45 28.14
CA PRO A 97 1.37 21.96 29.49
C PRO A 97 0.04 21.21 29.62
N LEU A 98 -0.05 20.01 29.03
CA LEU A 98 -1.22 19.12 29.12
C LEU A 98 -0.94 17.85 29.94
N ASP A 99 0.16 17.80 30.68
CA ASP A 99 0.45 16.69 31.59
C ASP A 99 -0.71 16.48 32.57
N GLY A 100 -1.25 15.25 32.57
CA GLY A 100 -2.39 14.89 33.43
C GLY A 100 -3.76 15.32 32.92
N ALA A 101 -3.84 16.08 31.81
CA ALA A 101 -5.11 16.44 31.19
C ALA A 101 -5.78 15.21 30.56
N VAL A 102 -7.11 15.26 30.39
CA VAL A 102 -7.85 14.25 29.62
C VAL A 102 -8.44 14.90 28.38
N VAL A 103 -8.05 14.41 27.20
CA VAL A 103 -8.57 14.86 25.91
C VAL A 103 -9.48 13.78 25.32
N LEU A 104 -10.73 14.15 25.07
CA LEU A 104 -11.72 13.33 24.39
C LEU A 104 -11.91 13.83 22.95
N ASP A 105 -11.73 12.95 21.98
CA ASP A 105 -12.17 13.18 20.59
C ASP A 105 -13.22 12.13 20.21
N PRO A 106 -14.50 12.52 20.06
CA PRO A 106 -15.58 11.59 19.69
C PRO A 106 -15.61 11.24 18.19
N PHE A 107 -14.74 11.83 17.36
CA PHE A 107 -14.68 11.63 15.92
C PHE A 107 -13.22 11.57 15.42
N VAL A 108 -12.44 10.63 15.97
CA VAL A 108 -10.98 10.63 15.84
C VAL A 108 -10.49 10.60 14.38
N GLY A 109 -11.24 9.95 13.49
CA GLY A 109 -10.84 9.68 12.12
C GLY A 109 -9.40 9.17 12.03
N GLY A 110 -8.52 10.04 11.55
CA GLY A 110 -7.10 9.76 11.37
C GLY A 110 -6.25 9.97 12.62
N GLY A 111 -6.80 10.18 13.80
CA GLY A 111 -6.07 10.11 15.07
C GLY A 111 -5.12 11.27 15.40
N THR A 112 -4.93 12.24 14.50
CA THR A 112 -4.00 13.37 14.70
C THR A 112 -4.24 14.11 16.01
N SER A 113 -5.51 14.32 16.37
CA SER A 113 -5.91 14.98 17.60
C SER A 113 -5.33 14.30 18.84
N LEU A 114 -5.58 12.99 18.96
CA LEU A 114 -5.14 12.20 20.10
C LEU A 114 -3.63 12.01 20.11
N VAL A 115 -3.01 11.80 18.95
CA VAL A 115 -1.55 11.63 18.88
C VAL A 115 -0.84 12.90 19.32
N GLU A 116 -1.27 14.08 18.85
CA GLU A 116 -0.65 15.34 19.27
C GLU A 116 -0.97 15.66 20.74
N ALA A 117 -2.17 15.38 21.23
CA ALA A 117 -2.51 15.54 22.66
C ALA A 117 -1.65 14.64 23.56
N MET A 118 -1.49 13.36 23.21
CA MET A 118 -0.64 12.42 23.95
C MET A 118 0.84 12.84 23.94
N ARG A 119 1.33 13.42 22.84
CA ARG A 119 2.68 14.01 22.77
C ARG A 119 2.87 15.22 23.68
N CYS A 120 1.79 15.85 24.14
CA CYS A 120 1.80 16.95 25.10
C CYS A 120 1.55 16.48 26.54
N GLY A 121 1.57 15.16 26.80
CA GLY A 121 1.39 14.61 28.15
C GLY A 121 -0.06 14.30 28.56
N ALA A 122 -1.04 14.55 27.69
CA ALA A 122 -2.43 14.28 28.00
C ALA A 122 -2.76 12.78 27.93
N TYR A 123 -3.69 12.35 28.79
CA TYR A 123 -4.45 11.13 28.60
C TYR A 123 -5.49 11.33 27.48
N VAL A 124 -5.70 10.30 26.66
CA VAL A 124 -6.54 10.43 25.47
C VAL A 124 -7.63 9.38 25.40
N ILE A 125 -8.83 9.80 25.03
CA ILE A 125 -10.01 8.96 24.80
C ILE A 125 -10.54 9.25 23.41
N GLY A 126 -10.83 8.20 22.64
CA GLY A 126 -11.18 8.31 21.23
C GLY A 126 -12.34 7.43 20.83
N TYR A 127 -13.28 7.97 20.06
CA TYR A 127 -14.35 7.22 19.41
C TYR A 127 -14.38 7.52 17.90
N ASP A 128 -14.78 6.52 17.14
CA ASP A 128 -15.20 6.70 15.74
C ASP A 128 -16.21 5.59 15.40
N ILE A 129 -17.11 5.88 14.47
CA ILE A 129 -18.02 4.88 13.94
C ILE A 129 -17.30 3.92 12.97
N ASP A 130 -16.22 4.39 12.34
CA ASP A 130 -15.42 3.57 11.43
C ASP A 130 -14.42 2.70 12.22
N PRO A 131 -14.54 1.36 12.18
CA PRO A 131 -13.57 0.48 12.84
C PRO A 131 -12.15 0.63 12.29
N VAL A 132 -11.97 1.07 11.03
CA VAL A 132 -10.66 1.34 10.44
C VAL A 132 -10.04 2.59 11.06
N ALA A 133 -10.82 3.65 11.30
CA ALA A 133 -10.35 4.86 12.01
C ALA A 133 -9.81 4.52 13.39
N THR A 134 -10.59 3.76 14.17
CA THR A 134 -10.19 3.36 15.53
C THR A 134 -8.97 2.44 15.52
N PHE A 135 -8.86 1.54 14.54
CA PHE A 135 -7.69 0.66 14.37
C PHE A 135 -6.41 1.43 14.02
N ILE A 136 -6.48 2.38 13.08
CA ILE A 136 -5.36 3.26 12.69
C ILE A 136 -4.93 4.11 13.88
N THR A 137 -5.87 4.84 14.49
CA THR A 137 -5.59 5.72 15.63
C THR A 137 -4.96 4.95 16.79
N ARG A 138 -5.50 3.76 17.10
CA ARG A 138 -4.95 2.90 18.16
C ARG A 138 -3.52 2.45 17.86
N PHE A 139 -3.21 2.11 16.61
CA PHE A 139 -1.85 1.79 16.20
C PHE A 139 -0.92 2.99 16.34
N GLU A 140 -1.34 4.17 15.86
CA GLU A 140 -0.52 5.39 15.89
C GLU A 140 -0.17 5.81 17.33
N LEU A 141 -1.11 5.69 18.27
CA LEU A 141 -0.87 5.94 19.70
C LEU A 141 0.11 4.95 20.35
N GLN A 142 0.29 3.76 19.77
CA GLN A 142 1.15 2.70 20.32
C GLN A 142 2.44 2.51 19.54
N ALA A 143 2.60 3.16 18.40
CA ALA A 143 3.70 2.91 17.46
C ALA A 143 5.08 3.09 18.09
N ALA A 144 5.24 4.01 19.05
CA ALA A 144 6.51 4.22 19.76
C ALA A 144 6.92 3.03 20.64
N ALA A 145 5.97 2.19 21.06
CA ALA A 145 6.23 0.99 21.86
C ALA A 145 6.38 -0.28 20.99
N CYS A 146 6.23 -0.17 19.67
CA CYS A 146 6.33 -1.30 18.76
C CYS A 146 7.80 -1.51 18.34
N ASN A 147 8.29 -2.75 18.46
CA ASN A 147 9.58 -3.14 17.90
C ASN A 147 9.37 -3.99 16.63
N PRO A 148 9.56 -3.42 15.42
CA PRO A 148 9.41 -4.16 14.16
C PRO A 148 10.53 -5.20 13.94
N GLU A 149 11.60 -5.17 14.72
CA GLU A 149 12.74 -6.08 14.65
C GLU A 149 12.72 -7.15 15.75
N SER A 150 11.57 -7.35 16.39
CA SER A 150 11.41 -8.40 17.40
C SER A 150 11.63 -9.81 16.82
N GLY A 151 12.15 -10.72 17.65
CA GLY A 151 12.39 -12.11 17.28
C GLY A 151 11.12 -12.83 16.81
N GLU A 152 9.99 -12.58 17.46
CA GLU A 152 8.67 -13.13 17.07
C GLU A 152 8.30 -12.77 15.62
N ILE A 153 8.52 -11.50 15.21
CA ILE A 153 8.26 -11.06 13.83
C ILE A 153 9.25 -11.74 12.87
N ALA A 154 10.52 -11.85 13.25
CA ALA A 154 11.54 -12.47 12.41
C ALA A 154 11.26 -13.98 12.17
N GLU A 155 10.82 -14.69 13.21
CA GLU A 155 10.42 -16.10 13.15
C GLU A 155 9.18 -16.31 12.29
N LEU A 156 8.12 -15.51 12.51
CA LEU A 156 6.91 -15.54 11.70
C LEU A 156 7.23 -15.32 10.22
N ARG A 157 8.05 -14.31 9.93
CA ARG A 157 8.51 -13.99 8.58
C ARG A 157 9.28 -15.15 7.96
N GLY A 158 10.21 -15.77 8.68
CA GLY A 158 10.98 -16.92 8.21
C GLY A 158 10.09 -18.11 7.87
N SER A 159 9.17 -18.46 8.77
CA SER A 159 8.22 -19.56 8.58
C SER A 159 7.32 -19.37 7.35
N ILE A 160 6.78 -18.17 7.18
CA ILE A 160 5.89 -17.86 6.05
C ILE A 160 6.67 -17.72 4.74
N ALA A 161 7.90 -17.18 4.78
CA ALA A 161 8.77 -17.10 3.62
C ALA A 161 9.05 -18.47 3.00
N THR A 162 9.31 -19.51 3.82
CA THR A 162 9.53 -20.87 3.34
C THR A 162 8.33 -21.42 2.56
N GLN A 163 7.11 -21.06 2.96
CA GLN A 163 5.87 -21.51 2.32
C GLN A 163 5.56 -20.74 1.03
N ILE A 164 5.83 -19.43 1.01
CA ILE A 164 5.44 -18.54 -0.11
C ILE A 164 6.52 -18.49 -1.20
N ALA A 165 7.81 -18.44 -0.84
CA ALA A 165 8.91 -18.25 -1.78
C ALA A 165 8.92 -19.22 -2.99
N PRO A 166 8.57 -20.52 -2.86
CA PRO A 166 8.49 -21.43 -4.01
C PRO A 166 7.55 -20.95 -5.13
N PHE A 167 6.53 -20.16 -4.82
CA PHE A 167 5.56 -19.64 -5.79
C PHE A 167 6.02 -18.36 -6.49
N HIS A 168 7.16 -17.81 -6.09
CA HIS A 168 7.78 -16.58 -6.60
C HIS A 168 9.17 -16.83 -7.18
N ARG A 169 9.37 -18.01 -7.77
CA ARG A 169 10.61 -18.39 -8.47
C ARG A 169 10.37 -18.67 -9.94
N THR A 170 11.40 -18.45 -10.76
CA THR A 170 11.39 -18.73 -12.19
C THR A 170 12.74 -19.27 -12.65
N LYS A 171 12.76 -20.07 -13.73
CA LYS A 171 13.99 -20.61 -14.32
C LYS A 171 14.45 -19.79 -15.53
N VAL A 172 15.74 -19.47 -15.57
CA VAL A 172 16.42 -18.82 -16.69
C VAL A 172 17.74 -19.55 -16.94
N LYS A 173 17.92 -20.08 -18.16
CA LYS A 173 19.11 -20.86 -18.55
C LYS A 173 19.47 -21.96 -17.53
N GLY A 174 18.44 -22.64 -16.99
CA GLY A 174 18.59 -23.73 -16.01
C GLY A 174 18.77 -23.28 -14.56
N ARG A 175 19.02 -22.00 -14.27
CA ARG A 175 19.16 -21.46 -12.92
C ARG A 175 17.85 -20.88 -12.41
N GLU A 176 17.60 -21.02 -11.11
CA GLU A 176 16.44 -20.41 -10.45
C GLU A 176 16.73 -18.98 -10.04
N HIS A 177 15.75 -18.11 -10.22
CA HIS A 177 15.78 -16.70 -9.86
C HIS A 177 14.48 -16.33 -9.13
N GLU A 178 14.59 -15.39 -8.21
CA GLU A 178 13.44 -14.79 -7.55
C GLU A 178 12.70 -13.84 -8.51
N VAL A 179 11.37 -13.96 -8.52
CA VAL A 179 10.50 -13.08 -9.30
C VAL A 179 10.05 -11.92 -8.42
N LEU A 180 10.40 -10.71 -8.85
CA LEU A 180 9.99 -9.47 -8.19
C LEU A 180 8.57 -9.07 -8.59
N HIS A 181 8.23 -9.18 -9.88
CA HIS A 181 6.89 -8.87 -10.38
C HIS A 181 6.40 -9.92 -11.37
N HIS A 182 5.13 -10.32 -11.20
CA HIS A 182 4.41 -11.14 -12.17
C HIS A 182 3.48 -10.24 -13.00
N PHE A 183 3.68 -10.19 -14.32
CA PHE A 183 2.86 -9.38 -15.21
C PHE A 183 1.68 -10.19 -15.74
N TRP A 184 0.48 -9.67 -15.44
CA TRP A 184 -0.79 -10.27 -15.83
C TRP A 184 -1.54 -9.35 -16.78
N VAL A 185 -2.31 -9.95 -17.68
CA VAL A 185 -3.20 -9.22 -18.58
C VAL A 185 -4.59 -9.86 -18.60
N GLU A 186 -5.62 -9.03 -18.69
CA GLU A 186 -6.99 -9.49 -18.88
C GLU A 186 -7.15 -10.07 -20.30
N ARG A 187 -7.82 -11.22 -20.40
CA ARG A 187 -8.29 -11.79 -21.67
C ARG A 187 -9.79 -11.59 -21.80
N ARG A 188 -10.23 -11.16 -22.98
CA ARG A 188 -11.64 -11.07 -23.35
C ARG A 188 -11.94 -11.74 -24.68
N THR A 189 -13.16 -12.23 -24.80
CA THR A 189 -13.71 -12.79 -26.03
C THR A 189 -14.55 -11.73 -26.73
N CYS A 190 -14.23 -11.46 -28.00
CA CYS A 190 -14.99 -10.53 -28.82
C CYS A 190 -16.38 -11.09 -29.12
N ARG A 191 -17.42 -10.33 -28.82
CA ARG A 191 -18.82 -10.74 -29.07
C ARG A 191 -19.17 -10.81 -30.56
N SER A 192 -18.51 -10.00 -31.38
CA SER A 192 -18.80 -9.92 -32.82
C SER A 192 -18.19 -11.05 -33.64
N CYS A 193 -17.00 -11.55 -33.26
CA CYS A 193 -16.28 -12.56 -34.05
C CYS A 193 -15.78 -13.77 -33.24
N GLY A 194 -16.05 -13.83 -31.93
CA GLY A 194 -15.65 -14.95 -31.07
C GLY A 194 -14.16 -15.01 -30.70
N THR A 195 -13.29 -14.17 -31.28
CA THR A 195 -11.86 -14.21 -30.99
C THR A 195 -11.56 -13.82 -29.55
N THR A 196 -10.75 -14.62 -28.85
CA THR A 196 -10.20 -14.25 -27.53
C THR A 196 -8.86 -13.54 -27.68
N PHE A 197 -8.72 -12.37 -27.07
CA PHE A 197 -7.51 -11.55 -27.14
C PHE A 197 -7.16 -10.91 -25.80
N GLU A 198 -5.92 -10.41 -25.69
CA GLU A 198 -5.39 -9.76 -24.49
C GLU A 198 -5.61 -8.25 -24.55
N ILE A 199 -5.96 -7.65 -23.42
CA ILE A 199 -6.24 -6.21 -23.27
C ILE A 199 -4.99 -5.49 -22.77
N HIS A 200 -4.08 -5.20 -23.70
CA HIS A 200 -2.86 -4.45 -23.41
C HIS A 200 -3.07 -2.96 -23.72
N PRO A 201 -2.71 -2.03 -22.82
CA PRO A 201 -2.63 -0.61 -23.18
C PRO A 201 -1.46 -0.33 -24.13
N HIS A 202 -0.39 -1.11 -24.02
CA HIS A 202 0.82 -1.05 -24.83
C HIS A 202 1.68 -2.31 -24.57
N PHE A 203 2.74 -2.50 -25.35
CA PHE A 203 3.65 -3.65 -25.27
C PHE A 203 5.03 -3.30 -24.67
N GLN A 204 5.07 -2.37 -23.71
CA GLN A 204 6.26 -1.97 -22.93
C GLN A 204 6.12 -2.47 -21.48
N LEU A 205 7.17 -3.07 -20.92
CA LEU A 205 7.27 -3.50 -19.51
C LEU A 205 7.97 -2.46 -18.64
N ALA A 206 9.03 -1.84 -19.14
CA ALA A 206 9.79 -0.83 -18.41
C ALA A 206 10.57 0.09 -19.35
N SER A 207 11.03 1.22 -18.82
CA SER A 207 11.97 2.12 -19.50
C SER A 207 12.91 2.78 -18.50
N SER A 208 14.12 3.09 -18.95
CA SER A 208 15.13 3.83 -18.19
C SER A 208 15.65 4.97 -19.07
N LYS A 209 15.39 6.21 -18.65
CA LYS A 209 15.90 7.40 -19.34
C LYS A 209 17.42 7.51 -19.21
N GLU A 210 17.94 7.21 -18.02
CA GLU A 210 19.38 7.21 -17.72
C GLU A 210 20.14 6.25 -18.62
N LYS A 211 19.68 5.00 -18.74
CA LYS A 211 20.31 3.99 -19.61
C LYS A 211 19.94 4.16 -21.09
N ARG A 212 18.98 5.04 -21.42
CA ARG A 212 18.36 5.17 -22.75
C ARG A 212 17.80 3.85 -23.31
N LEU A 213 17.27 3.01 -22.42
CA LEU A 213 16.74 1.69 -22.75
C LEU A 213 15.25 1.56 -22.44
N GLN A 214 14.60 0.63 -23.12
CA GLN A 214 13.27 0.13 -22.81
C GLN A 214 13.21 -1.39 -22.93
N TRP A 215 12.35 -2.00 -22.13
CA TRP A 215 12.02 -3.42 -22.21
C TRP A 215 10.61 -3.54 -22.75
N ALA A 216 10.47 -4.16 -23.92
CA ALA A 216 9.22 -4.30 -24.64
C ALA A 216 9.04 -5.74 -25.10
N PHE A 217 7.80 -6.16 -25.38
CA PHE A 217 7.50 -7.56 -25.69
C PHE A 217 6.71 -7.73 -26.97
N CYS A 218 6.88 -8.87 -27.64
CA CYS A 218 6.12 -9.22 -28.82
C CYS A 218 4.64 -9.45 -28.48
N LYS A 219 3.71 -8.85 -29.23
CA LYS A 219 2.26 -9.01 -29.03
C LYS A 219 1.74 -10.43 -29.25
N ALA A 220 2.51 -11.31 -29.90
CA ALA A 220 2.09 -12.66 -30.26
C ALA A 220 2.72 -13.73 -29.35
N CYS A 221 4.05 -13.75 -29.23
CA CYS A 221 4.77 -14.79 -28.48
C CYS A 221 5.32 -14.32 -27.12
N HIS A 222 5.08 -13.05 -26.75
CA HIS A 222 5.52 -12.40 -25.52
C HIS A 222 7.04 -12.35 -25.30
N GLU A 223 7.85 -12.73 -26.30
CA GLU A 223 9.30 -12.60 -26.23
C GLU A 223 9.69 -11.16 -25.87
N VAL A 224 10.53 -11.02 -24.85
CA VAL A 224 10.96 -9.72 -24.31
C VAL A 224 12.25 -9.31 -24.99
N TYR A 225 12.32 -8.02 -25.34
CA TYR A 225 13.45 -7.38 -25.99
C TYR A 225 13.89 -6.18 -25.17
N GLU A 226 15.20 -6.08 -24.96
CA GLU A 226 15.85 -4.85 -24.54
C GLU A 226 16.21 -4.03 -25.77
N LEU A 227 15.75 -2.78 -25.83
CA LEU A 227 15.83 -1.93 -27.01
C LEU A 227 16.20 -0.48 -26.61
N PRO A 228 16.82 0.30 -27.52
CA PRO A 228 16.92 1.75 -27.34
C PRO A 228 15.54 2.39 -27.12
N ILE A 229 15.47 3.38 -26.23
CA ILE A 229 14.20 4.01 -25.81
C ILE A 229 13.42 4.70 -26.95
N GLU A 230 14.10 5.05 -28.04
CA GLU A 230 13.51 5.70 -29.22
C GLU A 230 12.85 4.69 -30.18
N ARG A 231 13.16 3.39 -30.05
CA ARG A 231 12.56 2.36 -30.89
C ARG A 231 11.04 2.31 -30.65
N LYS A 232 10.27 2.30 -31.73
CA LYS A 232 8.80 2.27 -31.70
C LYS A 232 8.22 0.89 -32.02
N GLU A 233 9.04 0.00 -32.56
CA GLU A 233 8.59 -1.28 -33.11
C GLU A 233 9.57 -2.42 -32.81
N ILE A 234 9.00 -3.61 -32.64
CA ILE A 234 9.70 -4.88 -32.51
C ILE A 234 9.45 -5.69 -33.79
N HIS A 235 10.52 -6.18 -34.41
CA HIS A 235 10.47 -7.22 -35.43
C HIS A 235 10.88 -8.53 -34.76
N CYS A 236 9.90 -9.34 -34.36
CA CYS A 236 10.15 -10.51 -33.55
C CYS A 236 10.57 -11.71 -34.42
N ARG A 237 11.37 -12.61 -33.85
CA ARG A 237 11.79 -13.87 -34.49
C ARG A 237 10.62 -14.78 -34.88
N CYS A 238 9.45 -14.62 -34.25
CA CYS A 238 8.23 -15.34 -34.65
C CYS A 238 7.55 -14.74 -35.91
N GLY A 239 8.17 -13.75 -36.57
CA GLY A 239 7.62 -13.07 -37.74
C GLY A 239 6.65 -11.92 -37.44
N THR A 240 6.24 -11.75 -36.17
CA THR A 240 5.29 -10.69 -35.81
C THR A 240 5.96 -9.33 -35.65
N ARG A 241 5.40 -8.31 -36.32
CA ARG A 241 5.70 -6.90 -36.07
C ARG A 241 4.81 -6.33 -34.97
N THR A 242 5.41 -5.73 -33.94
CA THR A 242 4.70 -5.12 -32.80
C THR A 242 5.03 -3.64 -32.70
N ARG A 243 4.02 -2.77 -32.82
CA ARG A 243 4.14 -1.34 -32.48
C ARG A 243 3.98 -1.18 -30.97
N ILE A 244 5.03 -0.75 -30.29
CA ILE A 244 5.15 -0.82 -28.84
C ILE A 244 4.02 -0.04 -28.14
N ARG A 245 3.66 1.14 -28.66
CA ARG A 245 2.62 1.99 -28.06
C ARG A 245 1.19 1.68 -28.51
N GLN A 246 0.99 0.76 -29.46
CA GLN A 246 -0.31 0.49 -30.06
C GLN A 246 -0.92 -0.79 -29.47
N GLY A 247 -1.42 -0.70 -28.23
CA GLY A 247 -2.17 -1.77 -27.58
C GLY A 247 -3.61 -1.93 -28.08
N THR A 248 -4.31 -2.93 -27.55
CA THR A 248 -5.74 -3.19 -27.78
C THR A 248 -6.63 -2.34 -26.87
N LEU A 249 -6.08 -1.71 -25.83
CA LEU A 249 -6.76 -0.75 -24.95
C LEU A 249 -6.25 0.66 -25.18
N ASN A 250 -7.14 1.60 -25.47
CA ASN A 250 -6.81 3.01 -25.60
C ASN A 250 -7.93 3.89 -25.03
N ARG A 251 -7.62 4.74 -24.04
CA ARG A 251 -8.56 5.69 -23.41
C ARG A 251 -9.90 5.03 -23.02
N GLY A 252 -9.84 3.87 -22.38
CA GLY A 252 -11.03 3.12 -21.94
C GLY A 252 -11.82 2.42 -23.06
N LYS A 253 -11.30 2.38 -24.29
CA LYS A 253 -11.88 1.63 -25.41
C LYS A 253 -11.03 0.41 -25.74
N VAL A 254 -11.68 -0.73 -25.91
CA VAL A 254 -11.07 -2.03 -26.24
C VAL A 254 -11.38 -2.35 -27.71
N GLY A 255 -10.34 -2.46 -28.53
CA GLY A 255 -10.44 -2.84 -29.94
C GLY A 255 -10.07 -4.30 -30.17
N CYS A 256 -10.96 -5.06 -30.83
CA CYS A 256 -10.68 -6.42 -31.24
C CYS A 256 -9.62 -6.43 -32.36
N PRO A 257 -8.49 -7.16 -32.21
CA PRO A 257 -7.44 -7.18 -33.21
C PRO A 257 -7.80 -7.97 -34.49
N THR A 258 -8.90 -8.73 -34.48
CA THR A 258 -9.33 -9.56 -35.62
C THR A 258 -10.36 -8.85 -36.49
N CYS A 259 -11.48 -8.40 -35.90
CA CYS A 259 -12.58 -7.80 -36.65
C CYS A 259 -12.66 -6.27 -36.53
N GLY A 260 -11.82 -5.65 -35.69
CA GLY A 260 -11.81 -4.21 -35.48
C GLY A 260 -12.94 -3.66 -34.61
N ASN A 261 -13.88 -4.49 -34.14
CA ASN A 261 -14.96 -4.04 -33.27
C ASN A 261 -14.41 -3.35 -32.00
N ILE A 262 -15.01 -2.21 -31.64
CA ILE A 262 -14.59 -1.37 -30.50
C ILE A 262 -15.69 -1.36 -29.45
N THR A 263 -15.34 -1.68 -28.21
CA THR A 263 -16.24 -1.67 -27.06
C THR A 263 -15.66 -0.83 -25.92
N GLY A 264 -16.49 -0.37 -25.00
CA GLY A 264 -16.00 0.27 -23.77
C GLY A 264 -15.35 -0.74 -22.83
N LEU A 265 -14.38 -0.33 -22.01
CA LEU A 265 -13.77 -1.21 -21.02
C LEU A 265 -14.80 -1.74 -20.01
N ALA A 266 -15.81 -0.93 -19.69
CA ALA A 266 -16.96 -1.30 -18.85
C ALA A 266 -17.93 -2.26 -19.55
N ASP A 267 -17.89 -2.35 -20.88
CA ASP A 267 -18.72 -3.30 -21.62
C ASP A 267 -18.12 -4.70 -21.51
N ARG A 268 -18.67 -5.44 -20.56
CA ARG A 268 -18.42 -6.85 -20.30
C ARG A 268 -19.65 -7.69 -20.69
N GLY A 269 -20.71 -7.01 -21.16
CA GLY A 269 -22.15 -7.29 -21.07
C GLY A 269 -22.63 -8.44 -20.18
N ASP A 270 -23.57 -9.24 -20.68
CA ASP A 270 -24.55 -9.98 -19.85
C ASP A 270 -23.96 -11.04 -18.90
N SER A 271 -22.82 -11.64 -19.24
CA SER A 271 -22.17 -12.62 -18.38
C SER A 271 -21.28 -11.92 -17.34
N SER A 272 -21.74 -11.91 -16.10
CA SER A 272 -21.04 -11.33 -14.95
C SER A 272 -19.85 -12.16 -14.43
N THR A 273 -19.16 -12.88 -15.31
CA THR A 273 -18.02 -13.70 -14.94
C THR A 273 -16.81 -12.84 -14.59
N PRO A 274 -16.06 -13.17 -13.51
CA PRO A 274 -14.84 -12.46 -13.16
C PRO A 274 -13.83 -12.38 -14.33
N PRO A 275 -12.97 -11.35 -14.36
CA PRO A 275 -11.95 -11.22 -15.39
C PRO A 275 -11.05 -12.44 -15.46
N LYS A 276 -10.79 -12.93 -16.68
CA LYS A 276 -9.85 -14.03 -16.90
C LYS A 276 -8.45 -13.46 -17.11
N TRP A 277 -7.54 -13.78 -16.21
CA TRP A 277 -6.16 -13.30 -16.26
C TRP A 277 -5.24 -14.27 -16.99
N ARG A 278 -4.19 -13.73 -17.62
CA ARG A 278 -3.07 -14.50 -18.20
C ARG A 278 -1.74 -13.94 -17.70
N LEU A 279 -0.91 -14.81 -17.15
CA LEU A 279 0.49 -14.53 -16.86
C LEU A 279 1.26 -14.49 -18.17
N PHE A 280 1.92 -13.38 -18.47
CA PHE A 280 2.60 -13.21 -19.77
C PHE A 280 4.09 -12.85 -19.65
N ALA A 281 4.51 -12.24 -18.55
CA ALA A 281 5.91 -11.90 -18.33
C ALA A 281 6.26 -11.86 -16.83
N HIS A 282 7.56 -11.88 -16.52
CA HIS A 282 8.12 -11.69 -15.19
C HIS A 282 9.19 -10.60 -15.21
N GLU A 283 9.30 -9.85 -14.12
CA GLU A 283 10.54 -9.18 -13.71
C GLU A 283 11.18 -10.04 -12.62
N TYR A 284 12.43 -10.45 -12.84
CA TYR A 284 13.19 -11.26 -11.90
C TYR A 284 14.50 -10.58 -11.55
N ILE A 285 15.10 -11.02 -10.45
CA ILE A 285 16.34 -10.48 -9.94
C ILE A 285 17.50 -11.46 -10.06
N GLU A 286 18.69 -10.92 -10.26
CA GLU A 286 19.95 -11.64 -10.19
C GLU A 286 20.86 -10.91 -9.22
N GLN A 287 21.26 -11.60 -8.16
CA GLN A 287 22.21 -11.09 -7.18
C GLN A 287 23.62 -11.19 -7.76
N ASN A 288 24.34 -10.07 -7.72
CA ASN A 288 25.72 -9.95 -8.14
C ASN A 288 26.56 -9.33 -7.00
N PRO A 289 27.89 -9.45 -7.01
CA PRO A 289 28.75 -8.80 -6.01
C PRO A 289 28.54 -7.28 -5.89
N SER A 290 28.11 -6.63 -6.98
CA SER A 290 27.83 -5.19 -7.03
C SER A 290 26.38 -4.81 -6.66
N GLY A 291 25.55 -5.78 -6.26
CA GLY A 291 24.16 -5.57 -5.86
C GLY A 291 23.16 -6.37 -6.71
N VAL A 292 21.91 -5.90 -6.74
CA VAL A 292 20.80 -6.61 -7.40
C VAL A 292 20.54 -6.04 -8.80
N THR A 293 20.58 -6.89 -9.81
CA THR A 293 20.19 -6.55 -11.18
C THR A 293 18.79 -7.07 -11.50
N ARG A 294 18.02 -6.29 -12.24
CA ARG A 294 16.64 -6.64 -12.63
C ARG A 294 16.58 -6.97 -14.10
N HIS A 295 15.84 -8.01 -14.43
CA HIS A 295 15.71 -8.55 -15.78
C HIS A 295 14.26 -8.88 -16.08
N PHE A 296 13.91 -8.89 -17.37
CA PHE A 296 12.56 -9.20 -17.82
C PHE A 296 12.57 -10.42 -18.73
N LYS A 297 11.57 -11.31 -18.55
CA LYS A 297 11.37 -12.47 -19.42
C LYS A 297 9.89 -12.69 -19.71
N LYS A 298 9.60 -13.42 -20.78
CA LYS A 298 8.26 -13.99 -20.98
C LYS A 298 7.98 -15.07 -19.94
N ALA A 299 6.71 -15.23 -19.56
CA ALA A 299 6.30 -16.36 -18.74
C ALA A 299 6.44 -17.68 -19.52
N THR A 300 6.99 -18.71 -18.86
CA THR A 300 7.16 -20.05 -19.46
C THR A 300 6.03 -20.99 -19.04
N LYS A 301 6.05 -22.21 -19.59
CA LYS A 301 5.10 -23.26 -19.19
C LYS A 301 5.29 -23.63 -17.72
N GLU A 302 6.52 -23.69 -17.24
CA GLU A 302 6.88 -23.96 -15.85
C GLU A 302 6.33 -22.88 -14.91
N ASP A 303 6.39 -21.61 -15.32
CA ASP A 303 5.82 -20.49 -14.57
C ASP A 303 4.28 -20.63 -14.43
N CYS A 304 3.60 -21.06 -15.49
CA CYS A 304 2.17 -21.36 -15.47
C CYS A 304 1.83 -22.60 -14.61
N ILE A 305 2.66 -23.64 -14.64
CA ILE A 305 2.51 -24.82 -13.77
C ILE A 305 2.67 -24.41 -12.30
N CYS A 306 3.64 -23.55 -12.00
CA CYS A 306 3.84 -22.99 -10.65
C CYS A 306 2.61 -22.22 -10.17
N TYR A 307 2.00 -21.39 -11.02
CA TYR A 307 0.71 -20.77 -10.71
C TYR A 307 -0.38 -21.81 -10.42
N GLY A 308 -0.51 -22.85 -11.25
CA GLY A 308 -1.49 -23.91 -11.04
C GLY A 308 -1.29 -24.70 -9.73
N LYS A 309 -0.05 -24.84 -9.26
CA LYS A 309 0.25 -25.39 -7.92
C LYS A 309 -0.26 -24.45 -6.81
N ALA A 310 -0.05 -23.14 -6.95
CA ALA A 310 -0.57 -22.16 -5.99
C ALA A 310 -2.11 -22.20 -5.91
N SER A 311 -2.80 -22.27 -7.07
CA SER A 311 -4.25 -22.40 -7.12
C SER A 311 -4.76 -23.67 -6.43
N ARG A 312 -4.08 -24.81 -6.60
CA ARG A 312 -4.46 -26.07 -5.93
C ARG A 312 -4.26 -25.97 -4.42
N LEU A 313 -3.12 -25.48 -3.96
CA LEU A 313 -2.84 -25.33 -2.53
C LEU A 313 -3.82 -24.35 -1.86
N LEU A 314 -4.14 -23.24 -2.51
CA LEU A 314 -5.17 -22.33 -2.01
C LEU A 314 -6.50 -23.07 -1.82
N LYS A 315 -6.93 -23.84 -2.83
CA LYS A 315 -8.17 -24.60 -2.77
C LYS A 315 -8.14 -25.65 -1.66
N GLU A 316 -7.05 -26.39 -1.50
CA GLU A 316 -6.88 -27.39 -0.44
C GLU A 316 -7.01 -26.75 0.96
N ILE A 317 -6.40 -25.58 1.17
CA ILE A 317 -6.52 -24.82 2.42
C ILE A 317 -7.96 -24.31 2.61
N GLU A 318 -8.58 -23.77 1.57
CA GLU A 318 -9.95 -23.25 1.63
C GLU A 318 -10.98 -24.36 1.89
N ASP A 319 -10.79 -25.55 1.31
CA ASP A 319 -11.67 -26.71 1.49
C ASP A 319 -11.53 -27.33 2.89
N SER A 320 -10.32 -27.32 3.48
CA SER A 320 -10.04 -27.96 4.79
C SER A 320 -10.23 -27.02 5.98
N GLU A 321 -9.84 -25.76 5.85
CA GLU A 321 -9.80 -24.79 6.96
C GLU A 321 -10.77 -23.61 6.76
N GLY A 322 -11.46 -23.56 5.61
CA GLY A 322 -12.36 -22.47 5.27
C GLY A 322 -11.68 -21.25 4.63
N LEU A 323 -12.53 -20.36 4.14
CA LEU A 323 -12.14 -19.15 3.41
C LEU A 323 -11.57 -18.08 4.35
N PHE A 324 -10.34 -17.64 4.10
CA PHE A 324 -9.79 -16.45 4.77
C PHE A 324 -10.25 -15.14 4.09
N ALA A 325 -10.15 -15.09 2.75
CA ALA A 325 -10.55 -13.91 1.98
C ALA A 325 -12.09 -13.77 1.94
N PRO A 326 -12.63 -12.55 2.13
CA PRO A 326 -14.07 -12.35 2.25
C PRO A 326 -14.80 -12.64 0.93
N MET A 327 -15.95 -13.30 1.05
CA MET A 327 -16.88 -13.56 -0.06
C MET A 327 -17.86 -12.41 -0.33
N ARG A 328 -17.83 -11.37 0.51
CA ARG A 328 -18.71 -10.20 0.41
C ARG A 328 -18.61 -9.54 -0.96
N GLU A 329 -19.77 -9.28 -1.57
CA GLU A 329 -19.86 -8.49 -2.79
C GLU A 329 -19.50 -7.02 -2.54
N ILE A 330 -18.88 -6.40 -3.53
CA ILE A 330 -18.59 -4.98 -3.56
C ILE A 330 -19.93 -4.26 -3.71
N PRO A 331 -20.31 -3.37 -2.77
CA PRO A 331 -21.57 -2.65 -2.86
C PRO A 331 -21.66 -1.84 -4.15
N THR A 332 -22.75 -2.02 -4.89
CA THR A 332 -23.04 -1.26 -6.12
C THR A 332 -23.89 -0.03 -5.84
N ASP A 333 -24.79 -0.13 -4.87
CA ASP A 333 -25.77 0.91 -4.55
C ASP A 333 -25.09 2.08 -3.85
N SER A 334 -25.39 3.31 -4.31
CA SER A 334 -24.87 4.56 -3.75
C SER A 334 -23.34 4.66 -3.68
N ARG A 335 -22.61 3.82 -4.42
CA ARG A 335 -21.15 3.85 -4.48
C ARG A 335 -20.67 4.96 -5.42
N SER A 336 -19.86 5.87 -4.90
CA SER A 336 -19.26 6.95 -5.69
C SER A 336 -18.18 6.46 -6.65
N ASP A 337 -17.41 5.43 -6.28
CA ASP A 337 -16.30 4.92 -7.08
C ASP A 337 -16.65 3.63 -7.85
N GLN A 338 -17.10 3.76 -9.08
CA GLN A 338 -17.51 2.64 -9.94
C GLN A 338 -16.35 1.82 -10.53
N ARG A 339 -15.10 2.18 -10.25
CA ARG A 339 -13.91 1.57 -10.88
C ARG A 339 -13.80 0.05 -10.73
N PRO A 340 -13.97 -0.57 -9.54
CA PRO A 340 -13.91 -2.03 -9.44
C PRO A 340 -14.95 -2.72 -10.34
N ILE A 341 -16.16 -2.16 -10.41
CA ILE A 341 -17.27 -2.68 -11.21
C ILE A 341 -16.98 -2.55 -12.71
N ILE A 342 -16.46 -1.39 -13.15
CA ILE A 342 -16.01 -1.15 -14.54
C ILE A 342 -15.00 -2.21 -14.98
N HIS A 343 -14.12 -2.63 -14.08
CA HIS A 343 -13.11 -3.65 -14.35
C HIS A 343 -13.60 -5.09 -14.11
N GLY A 344 -14.86 -5.28 -13.73
CA GLY A 344 -15.51 -6.59 -13.61
C GLY A 344 -15.31 -7.30 -12.28
N PHE A 345 -14.82 -6.62 -11.26
CA PHE A 345 -14.71 -7.21 -9.92
C PHE A 345 -16.06 -7.14 -9.21
N ARG A 346 -16.53 -8.29 -8.71
CA ARG A 346 -17.82 -8.39 -7.99
C ARG A 346 -17.63 -8.48 -6.49
N ARG A 347 -16.56 -9.14 -6.04
CA ARG A 347 -16.21 -9.33 -4.63
C ARG A 347 -14.82 -8.78 -4.37
N TYR A 348 -14.53 -8.42 -3.12
CA TYR A 348 -13.19 -7.95 -2.74
C TYR A 348 -12.10 -8.99 -3.04
N ARG A 349 -12.39 -10.28 -2.89
CA ARG A 349 -11.45 -11.35 -3.26
C ARG A 349 -11.12 -11.41 -4.76
N ASP A 350 -12.02 -10.94 -5.63
CA ASP A 350 -11.80 -10.99 -7.08
C ASP A 350 -10.70 -10.01 -7.52
N LEU A 351 -10.32 -9.05 -6.65
CA LEU A 351 -9.18 -8.16 -6.85
C LEU A 351 -7.84 -8.90 -6.87
N PHE A 352 -7.80 -10.18 -6.50
CA PHE A 352 -6.58 -10.96 -6.36
C PHE A 352 -6.65 -12.22 -7.23
N ASN A 353 -5.52 -12.62 -7.80
CA ASN A 353 -5.40 -13.96 -8.41
C ASN A 353 -5.11 -15.02 -7.33
N ASP A 354 -5.19 -16.30 -7.69
CA ASP A 354 -5.06 -17.38 -6.71
C ASP A 354 -3.69 -17.42 -6.00
N ARG A 355 -2.60 -17.02 -6.68
CA ARG A 355 -1.28 -16.92 -6.06
C ARG A 355 -1.26 -15.82 -5.00
N GLN A 356 -1.88 -14.67 -5.28
CA GLN A 356 -2.02 -13.59 -4.31
C GLN A 356 -2.93 -14.00 -3.15
N LEU A 357 -4.06 -14.67 -3.43
CA LEU A 357 -4.96 -15.17 -2.40
C LEU A 357 -4.28 -16.21 -1.50
N LEU A 358 -3.45 -17.10 -2.06
CA LEU A 358 -2.64 -18.04 -1.26
C LEU A 358 -1.71 -17.28 -0.32
N HIS A 359 -0.95 -16.31 -0.83
CA HIS A 359 -0.08 -15.47 -0.02
C HIS A 359 -0.85 -14.81 1.12
N LEU A 360 -1.95 -14.12 0.79
CA LEU A 360 -2.76 -13.38 1.77
C LEU A 360 -3.42 -14.29 2.79
N THR A 361 -3.81 -15.50 2.39
CA THR A 361 -4.40 -16.51 3.27
C THR A 361 -3.38 -17.03 4.28
N LEU A 362 -2.20 -17.44 3.80
CA LEU A 362 -1.13 -17.93 4.68
C LEU A 362 -0.67 -16.84 5.66
N LEU A 363 -0.40 -15.64 5.14
CA LEU A 363 0.04 -14.52 5.95
C LEU A 363 -1.04 -14.07 6.94
N GLY A 364 -2.29 -13.96 6.49
CA GLY A 364 -3.41 -13.53 7.31
C GLY A 364 -3.72 -14.49 8.46
N LYS A 365 -3.69 -15.80 8.20
CA LYS A 365 -3.83 -16.83 9.25
C LYS A 365 -2.68 -16.77 10.26
N ALA A 366 -1.45 -16.63 9.77
CA ALA A 366 -0.28 -16.53 10.63
C ALA A 366 -0.33 -15.29 11.54
N ILE A 367 -0.74 -14.14 11.01
CA ILE A 367 -0.95 -12.91 11.78
C ILE A 367 -2.08 -13.08 12.80
N ALA A 368 -3.19 -13.73 12.43
CA ALA A 368 -4.30 -13.98 13.35
C ALA A 368 -3.89 -14.86 14.54
N ALA A 369 -2.96 -15.78 14.34
CA ALA A 369 -2.42 -16.68 15.37
C ALA A 369 -1.40 -16.01 16.32
N VAL A 370 -0.91 -14.80 16.03
CA VAL A 370 0.02 -14.08 16.91
C VAL A 370 -0.67 -13.77 18.25
N ALA A 371 -0.02 -14.18 19.34
CA ALA A 371 -0.56 -14.07 20.69
C ALA A 371 -0.49 -12.63 21.22
N GLU A 372 0.67 -11.96 21.07
CA GLU A 372 0.88 -10.60 21.56
C GLU A 372 0.03 -9.59 20.77
N PRO A 373 -0.98 -8.94 21.38
CA PRO A 373 -1.91 -8.08 20.66
C PRO A 373 -1.24 -6.89 19.96
N ARG A 374 -0.15 -6.35 20.51
CA ARG A 374 0.57 -5.22 19.89
C ARG A 374 1.30 -5.65 18.62
N VAL A 375 1.99 -6.80 18.67
CA VAL A 375 2.68 -7.37 17.50
C VAL A 375 1.66 -7.76 16.43
N ARG A 376 0.56 -8.41 16.81
CA ARG A 376 -0.54 -8.74 15.89
C ARG A 376 -1.10 -7.49 15.20
N ARG A 377 -1.32 -6.40 15.93
CA ARG A 377 -1.81 -5.13 15.37
C ARG A 377 -0.81 -4.51 14.40
N LEU A 378 0.48 -4.49 14.75
CA LEU A 378 1.54 -4.01 13.86
C LEU A 378 1.56 -4.78 12.54
N LEU A 379 1.53 -6.10 12.62
CA LEU A 379 1.52 -6.96 11.44
C LEU A 379 0.23 -6.81 10.61
N ALA A 380 -0.93 -6.72 11.27
CA ALA A 380 -2.21 -6.50 10.61
C ALA A 380 -2.30 -5.14 9.90
N MET A 381 -1.70 -4.08 10.49
CA MET A 381 -1.58 -2.77 9.84
C MET A 381 -0.76 -2.88 8.54
N ALA A 382 0.39 -3.55 8.64
CA ALA A 382 1.26 -3.75 7.51
C ALA A 382 0.60 -4.62 6.41
N PHE A 383 -0.14 -5.66 6.82
CA PHE A 383 -0.98 -6.49 5.94
C PHE A 383 -2.02 -5.68 5.19
N SER A 384 -2.77 -4.80 5.88
CA SER A 384 -3.78 -3.93 5.27
C SER A 384 -3.18 -3.02 4.19
N GLU A 385 -2.08 -2.33 4.51
CA GLU A 385 -1.40 -1.44 3.56
C GLU A 385 -0.88 -2.19 2.32
N HIS A 386 -0.37 -3.40 2.52
CA HIS A 386 0.16 -4.24 1.45
C HIS A 386 -0.88 -4.59 0.37
N LEU A 387 -2.16 -4.73 0.75
CA LEU A 387 -3.26 -5.02 -0.18
C LEU A 387 -3.36 -3.98 -1.30
N THR A 388 -3.05 -2.71 -0.99
CA THR A 388 -3.16 -1.59 -1.95
C THR A 388 -2.17 -1.67 -3.11
N THR A 389 -1.07 -2.39 -2.91
CA THR A 389 0.03 -2.53 -3.89
C THR A 389 0.15 -3.94 -4.47
N ASN A 390 -0.66 -4.90 -3.98
CA ASN A 390 -0.55 -6.31 -4.33
C ASN A 390 -1.89 -6.91 -4.78
N CYS A 391 -2.56 -6.23 -5.71
CA CYS A 391 -3.80 -6.71 -6.31
C CYS A 391 -3.77 -6.60 -7.84
N MET A 392 -4.66 -7.31 -8.51
CA MET A 392 -4.86 -7.29 -9.96
C MET A 392 -5.39 -5.96 -10.49
N TYR A 393 -5.79 -5.07 -9.58
CA TYR A 393 -6.19 -3.70 -9.89
C TYR A 393 -5.01 -2.71 -9.89
N THR A 394 -3.86 -3.11 -9.33
CA THR A 394 -2.67 -2.26 -9.26
C THR A 394 -1.93 -2.28 -10.60
N ALA A 395 -1.67 -1.09 -11.15
CA ALA A 395 -0.81 -0.93 -12.32
C ALA A 395 0.67 -0.93 -11.92
N TYR A 396 1.52 -1.52 -12.77
CA TYR A 396 2.97 -1.38 -12.62
C TYR A 396 3.39 0.07 -12.85
N ALA A 397 4.14 0.65 -11.90
CA ALA A 397 4.57 2.04 -11.96
C ALA A 397 5.78 2.22 -12.90
N PHE A 398 5.51 2.46 -14.18
CA PHE A 398 6.54 2.72 -15.19
C PHE A 398 7.45 3.89 -14.77
N GLY A 399 8.76 3.66 -14.76
CA GLY A 399 9.76 4.72 -14.53
C GLY A 399 9.97 5.12 -13.07
N TYR A 400 9.37 4.43 -12.11
CA TYR A 400 9.72 4.55 -10.68
C TYR A 400 10.65 3.41 -10.27
N PRO A 401 11.98 3.62 -10.21
CA PRO A 401 12.91 2.61 -9.69
C PRO A 401 12.82 2.44 -8.15
N ILE A 402 12.00 3.24 -7.48
CA ILE A 402 11.96 3.35 -6.03
C ILE A 402 11.34 2.09 -5.41
N PHE A 403 12.18 1.34 -4.69
CA PHE A 403 11.79 0.34 -3.70
C PHE A 403 10.73 0.95 -2.76
N ARG A 404 9.46 0.55 -2.89
CA ARG A 404 8.56 0.55 -1.72
C ARG A 404 8.76 -0.78 -1.00
N ARG A 405 9.77 -0.81 -0.12
CA ARG A 405 10.02 -1.89 0.83
C ARG A 405 8.88 -1.94 1.87
N PHE A 406 7.68 -2.36 1.52
CA PHE A 406 6.69 -2.70 2.54
C PHE A 406 5.89 -3.94 2.09
N LEU A 407 6.20 -5.05 2.74
CA LEU A 407 5.61 -6.38 2.73
C LEU A 407 5.92 -7.39 1.60
N THR A 408 5.77 -7.10 0.30
CA THR A 408 5.97 -8.18 -0.72
C THR A 408 7.39 -8.72 -0.70
N ILE A 409 8.35 -7.86 -0.39
CA ILE A 409 9.78 -8.17 -0.29
C ILE A 409 10.18 -8.58 1.12
N LEU A 410 9.45 -8.19 2.17
CA LEU A 410 9.78 -8.59 3.55
C LEU A 410 9.61 -10.10 3.75
N LEU A 411 8.76 -10.77 2.97
CA LEU A 411 8.61 -12.23 3.01
C LEU A 411 9.53 -12.98 2.04
N ILE A 412 10.28 -12.28 1.19
CA ILE A 412 11.08 -12.93 0.13
C ILE A 412 12.58 -12.55 0.20
N HIS A 413 12.97 -11.43 0.82
CA HIS A 413 14.38 -11.07 1.02
C HIS A 413 14.89 -11.34 2.43
N GLN A 414 15.82 -12.29 2.50
CA GLN A 414 17.12 -12.06 3.12
C GLN A 414 18.05 -11.41 2.10
#